data_AF-A0A2E6MSV6-F1
#
_entry.id   AF-A0A2E6MSV6-F1
#
_cell.length_a   1.000
_cell.length_b   1.000
_cell.length_c   1.000
_cell.angle_alpha   90.00
_cell.angle_beta   90.00
_cell.angle_gamma   90.00
#
_symmetry.space_group_name_H-M   'P 1'
#
loop_
_entity.id
_entity.type
_entity.pdbx_description
1 polymer ?
#
loop_
_entity_poly.entity_id
_entity_poly.type
_entity_poly.pdbx_seq_one_letter_code
_entity_poly.pdbx_strand_id
1 'polypeptide(L)'
;MKPLRTLLAIYVLFLGIVILTYKDAGAGEWQDKPIVCTQLEEIKQGLAARGEIKIFEAIQITTVRDMDTLSDTPVYLPLSIWVNPKDKTYTIIEFHPGYNSYCVISYGAEWTMIGETL
;
A
#
# COMPACT_ATOMS: atom_id res chain seq x y z
N MET A 1 42.48 -40.24 -15.88
CA MET A 1 41.94 -39.83 -14.55
C MET A 1 42.11 -38.35 -14.22
N LYS A 2 43.19 -37.66 -14.65
CA LYS A 2 43.39 -36.22 -14.39
C LYS A 2 42.33 -35.27 -15.01
N PRO A 3 41.87 -35.44 -16.26
CA PRO A 3 40.94 -34.46 -16.86
C PRO A 3 39.55 -34.49 -16.22
N LEU A 4 39.07 -35.66 -15.79
CA LEU A 4 37.77 -35.82 -15.12
C LEU A 4 37.72 -35.09 -13.77
N ARG A 5 38.82 -35.12 -13.00
CA ARG A 5 38.94 -34.39 -11.73
C ARG A 5 38.94 -32.88 -11.94
N THR A 6 39.62 -32.41 -12.98
CA THR A 6 39.62 -30.98 -13.34
C THR A 6 38.23 -30.52 -13.77
N LEU A 7 37.53 -31.31 -14.59
CA LEU A 7 36.16 -31.01 -15.02
C LEU A 7 35.17 -30.98 -13.84
N LEU A 8 35.30 -31.92 -12.90
CA LEU A 8 34.48 -31.94 -11.68
C LEU A 8 34.73 -30.70 -10.81
N ALA A 9 36.00 -30.30 -10.64
CA ALA A 9 36.35 -29.11 -9.87
C ALA A 9 35.80 -27.83 -10.52
N ILE A 10 35.86 -27.72 -11.85
CA ILE A 10 35.26 -26.61 -12.60
C ILE A 10 33.74 -26.60 -12.41
N TYR A 11 33.08 -27.76 -12.52
CA TYR A 11 31.64 -27.86 -12.34
C TYR A 11 31.20 -27.42 -10.93
N VAL A 12 31.89 -27.89 -9.89
CA VAL A 12 31.61 -27.50 -8.50
C VAL A 12 31.82 -25.99 -8.30
N LEU A 13 32.88 -25.42 -8.90
CA LEU A 13 33.12 -23.98 -8.86
C LEU A 13 31.98 -23.19 -9.52
N PHE A 14 31.54 -23.60 -10.70
CA PHE A 14 30.41 -22.97 -11.40
C PHE A 14 29.11 -23.10 -10.60
N LEU A 15 28.84 -24.26 -10.00
CA LEU A 15 27.66 -24.46 -9.16
C LEU A 15 27.69 -23.54 -7.94
N GLY A 16 28.85 -23.40 -7.30
CA GLY A 16 29.05 -22.49 -6.17
C GLY A 16 28.79 -21.02 -6.55
N ILE A 17 29.28 -20.59 -7.73
CA ILE A 17 29.03 -19.24 -8.24
C ILE A 17 27.53 -19.00 -8.45
N VAL A 18 26.83 -19.94 -9.10
CA VAL A 18 25.38 -19.80 -9.35
C VAL A 18 24.60 -19.64 -8.06
N ILE A 19 24.88 -20.47 -7.04
CA ILE A 19 24.22 -20.40 -5.73
C ILE A 19 24.51 -19.05 -5.05
N LEU A 20 25.76 -18.56 -5.08
CA LEU A 20 26.14 -17.29 -4.46
C LEU A 20 25.54 -16.06 -5.15
N THR A 21 25.26 -16.16 -6.45
CA THR A 21 24.69 -15.05 -7.25
C THR A 21 23.17 -15.09 -7.38
N TYR A 22 22.53 -16.15 -6.85
CA TYR A 22 21.07 -16.24 -6.82
C TYR A 22 20.53 -15.26 -5.78
N LYS A 23 20.35 -14.00 -6.19
CA LYS A 23 19.58 -13.03 -5.42
C LYS A 23 18.11 -13.24 -5.74
N ASP A 24 17.29 -13.36 -4.70
CA ASP A 24 15.83 -13.39 -4.82
C ASP A 24 15.36 -12.12 -5.54
N ALA A 25 15.14 -12.21 -6.85
CA ALA A 25 14.66 -11.12 -7.70
C ALA A 25 13.16 -10.85 -7.51
N GLY A 26 12.58 -11.29 -6.40
CA GLY A 26 11.15 -11.20 -6.09
C GLY A 26 10.80 -10.24 -4.96
N ALA A 27 11.74 -9.47 -4.44
CA ALA A 27 11.42 -8.42 -3.46
C ALA A 27 10.79 -7.25 -4.20
N GLY A 28 9.46 -7.12 -4.13
CA GLY A 28 8.77 -5.93 -4.60
C GLY A 28 9.38 -4.68 -3.97
N GLU A 29 9.59 -3.64 -4.77
CA GLU A 29 10.13 -2.38 -4.26
C GLU A 29 9.07 -1.67 -3.41
N TRP A 30 9.48 -1.25 -2.21
CA TRP A 30 8.63 -0.40 -1.38
C TRP A 30 8.47 0.96 -2.06
N GLN A 31 7.23 1.37 -2.30
CA GLN A 31 6.89 2.65 -2.90
C GLN A 31 6.19 3.52 -1.86
N ASP A 32 6.82 4.62 -1.48
CA ASP A 32 6.21 5.59 -0.58
C ASP A 32 5.27 6.51 -1.38
N LYS A 33 3.98 6.44 -1.05
CA LYS A 33 3.01 7.45 -1.49
C LYS A 33 2.85 8.48 -0.38
N PRO A 34 2.93 9.80 -0.67
CA PRO A 34 2.66 10.81 0.33
C PRO A 34 1.20 10.70 0.80
N ILE A 35 1.01 10.62 2.11
CA ILE A 35 -0.30 10.68 2.77
C ILE A 35 -0.49 12.09 3.30
N VAL A 36 -1.62 12.72 2.96
CA VAL A 36 -1.95 14.06 3.46
C VAL A 36 -2.87 13.91 4.65
N CYS A 37 -2.36 14.23 5.84
CA CYS A 37 -3.11 14.19 7.08
C CYS A 37 -3.44 15.61 7.55
N THR A 38 -4.73 15.88 7.79
CA THR A 38 -5.20 17.15 8.32
C THR A 38 -6.49 16.98 9.15
N GLN A 39 -7.04 18.10 9.61
CA GLN A 39 -8.30 18.18 10.34
C GLN A 39 -9.49 17.87 9.43
N LEU A 40 -10.54 17.29 10.02
CA LEU A 40 -11.75 16.88 9.31
C LEU A 40 -12.37 18.00 8.47
N GLU A 41 -12.36 19.24 8.99
CA GLU A 41 -13.01 20.37 8.34
C GLU A 41 -12.30 20.78 7.04
N GLU A 42 -10.97 20.70 6.97
CA GLU A 42 -10.24 20.97 5.73
C GLU A 42 -10.53 19.90 4.67
N ILE A 43 -10.59 18.64 5.09
CA ILE A 43 -10.98 17.54 4.21
C ILE A 43 -12.40 17.73 3.69
N LYS A 44 -13.36 18.04 4.57
CA LYS A 44 -14.76 18.28 4.19
C LYS A 44 -14.89 19.42 3.17
N GLN A 45 -14.14 20.50 3.34
CA GLN A 45 -14.13 21.61 2.37
C GLN A 45 -13.63 21.13 1.00
N GLY A 46 -12.55 20.35 0.96
CA GLY A 46 -12.02 19.78 -0.29
C GLY A 46 -13.00 18.81 -0.96
N LEU A 47 -13.63 17.92 -0.18
CA LEU A 47 -14.65 17.00 -0.67
C LEU A 47 -15.86 17.75 -1.24
N ALA A 48 -16.36 18.76 -0.52
CA ALA A 48 -17.49 19.57 -0.94
C ALA A 48 -17.19 20.36 -2.22
N ALA A 49 -15.98 20.94 -2.33
CA ALA A 49 -15.55 21.64 -3.54
C ALA A 49 -15.47 20.71 -4.76
N ARG A 50 -15.18 19.42 -4.55
CA ARG A 50 -15.18 18.39 -5.60
C ARG A 50 -16.52 17.70 -5.80
N GLY A 51 -17.58 18.07 -5.07
CA GLY A 51 -18.87 17.41 -5.15
C GLY A 51 -18.84 15.93 -4.73
N GLU A 52 -17.87 15.54 -3.91
CA GLU A 52 -17.71 14.16 -3.46
C GLU A 52 -18.61 13.89 -2.25
N ILE A 53 -19.37 12.79 -2.32
CA ILE A 53 -20.27 12.32 -1.27
C ILE A 53 -19.80 10.98 -0.72
N LYS A 54 -20.00 10.76 0.57
CA LYS A 54 -19.64 9.51 1.24
C LYS A 54 -20.54 8.38 0.77
N ILE A 55 -19.96 7.28 0.30
CA ILE A 55 -20.70 6.11 -0.16
C ILE A 55 -20.35 4.83 0.61
N PHE A 56 -19.29 4.85 1.41
CA PHE A 56 -18.82 3.69 2.14
C PHE A 56 -18.14 4.11 3.43
N GLU A 57 -18.35 3.31 4.48
CA GLU A 57 -17.63 3.38 5.74
C GLU A 57 -17.28 1.97 6.21
N ALA A 58 -16.12 1.83 6.83
CA ALA A 58 -15.66 0.59 7.43
C ALA A 58 -14.66 0.86 8.55
N ILE A 59 -14.25 -0.21 9.23
CA ILE A 59 -13.06 -0.22 10.07
C ILE A 59 -12.00 -1.02 9.31
N GLN A 60 -10.89 -0.38 8.96
CA GLN A 60 -9.72 -1.06 8.44
C GLN A 60 -8.85 -1.59 9.58
N ILE A 61 -8.18 -2.70 9.33
CA ILE A 61 -7.18 -3.28 10.23
C ILE A 61 -5.85 -3.18 9.50
N THR A 62 -4.92 -2.39 10.03
CA THR A 62 -3.65 -2.10 9.35
C THR A 62 -2.48 -2.13 10.31
N THR A 63 -1.31 -2.52 9.81
CA THR A 63 -0.06 -2.40 10.56
C THR A 63 0.52 -1.01 10.34
N VAL A 64 0.83 -0.32 11.42
CA VAL A 64 1.52 0.98 11.37
C VAL A 64 3.00 0.78 11.59
N ARG A 65 3.83 1.65 10.99
CA ARG A 65 5.26 1.69 11.27
C ARG A 65 5.47 2.33 12.64
N ASP A 66 6.17 1.63 13.52
CA ASP A 66 6.66 2.13 14.80
C ASP A 66 8.18 2.27 14.74
N MET A 67 8.67 3.50 14.90
CA MET A 67 10.08 3.89 14.72
C MET A 67 10.70 3.36 13.41
N ASP A 68 11.31 2.17 13.45
CA ASP A 68 12.07 1.57 12.36
C ASP A 68 11.40 0.32 11.76
N THR A 69 10.41 -0.28 12.44
CA THR A 69 9.79 -1.55 12.03
C THR A 69 8.27 -1.43 11.93
N LEU A 70 7.62 -2.39 11.26
CA LEU A 70 6.16 -2.50 11.33
C LEU A 70 5.77 -3.02 12.72
N SER A 71 4.73 -2.45 13.31
CA SER A 71 4.20 -2.92 14.60
C SER A 71 3.55 -4.30 14.44
N ASP A 72 3.83 -5.21 15.36
CA ASP A 72 3.20 -6.53 15.44
C ASP A 72 1.73 -6.46 15.85
N THR A 73 1.30 -5.34 16.46
CA THR A 73 -0.08 -5.11 16.87
C THR A 73 -0.78 -4.23 15.84
N PRO A 74 -1.78 -4.74 15.10
CA PRO A 74 -2.50 -3.94 14.14
C PRO A 74 -3.38 -2.91 14.84
N VAL A 75 -3.61 -1.79 14.16
CA VAL A 75 -4.54 -0.75 14.59
C VAL A 75 -5.84 -0.82 13.81
N TYR A 76 -6.93 -0.45 14.47
CA TYR A 76 -8.26 -0.39 13.90
C TYR A 76 -8.60 1.07 13.62
N LEU A 77 -8.73 1.42 12.35
CA LEU A 77 -8.93 2.81 11.93
C LEU A 77 -10.27 2.94 11.20
N PRO A 78 -11.09 3.96 11.50
CA PRO A 78 -12.21 4.30 10.64
C PRO A 78 -11.72 4.64 9.23
N LEU A 79 -12.39 4.10 8.22
CA LEU A 79 -12.13 4.35 6.81
C LEU A 79 -13.44 4.74 6.11
N SER A 80 -13.35 5.65 5.15
CA SER A 80 -14.48 6.04 4.32
C SER A 80 -14.07 6.25 2.87
N ILE A 81 -15.00 5.99 1.95
CA ILE A 81 -14.83 6.28 0.52
C ILE A 81 -15.87 7.31 0.12
N TRP A 82 -15.39 8.35 -0.54
CA TRP A 82 -16.17 9.46 -1.06
C TRP A 82 -16.03 9.50 -2.57
N VAL A 83 -17.12 9.77 -3.28
CA VAL A 83 -17.12 9.80 -4.75
C VAL A 83 -17.96 10.95 -5.27
N ASN A 84 -17.54 11.50 -6.41
CA ASN A 84 -18.41 12.32 -7.23
C ASN A 84 -18.98 11.42 -8.35
N PRO A 85 -20.28 11.08 -8.32
CA PRO A 85 -20.85 10.15 -9.30
C PRO A 85 -20.95 10.75 -10.72
N LYS A 86 -20.88 12.09 -10.85
CA LYS A 86 -20.92 12.81 -12.12
C LYS A 86 -19.53 12.86 -12.76
N ASP A 87 -18.53 13.35 -12.02
CA ASP A 87 -17.16 13.54 -12.52
C ASP A 87 -16.30 12.28 -12.36
N LYS A 88 -16.86 11.24 -11.72
CA LYS A 88 -16.22 9.94 -11.46
C LYS A 88 -14.93 10.06 -10.66
N THR A 89 -14.81 11.06 -9.79
CA THR A 89 -13.67 11.14 -8.85
C THR A 89 -13.95 10.34 -7.59
N TYR A 90 -12.88 9.95 -6.90
CA TYR A 90 -12.96 9.34 -5.58
C TYR A 90 -11.88 9.87 -4.64
N THR A 91 -12.17 9.80 -3.34
CA THR A 91 -11.23 10.03 -2.24
C THR A 91 -11.46 8.96 -1.17
N ILE A 92 -10.39 8.31 -0.71
CA ILE A 92 -10.37 7.37 0.42
C ILE A 92 -9.71 8.07 1.59
N ILE A 93 -10.41 8.09 2.72
CA ILE A 93 -9.98 8.77 3.94
C ILE A 93 -9.97 7.78 5.08
N GLU A 94 -8.92 7.83 5.88
CA GLU A 94 -8.84 7.16 7.18
C GLU A 94 -8.78 8.17 8.34
N PHE A 95 -9.14 7.73 9.54
CA PHE A 95 -8.94 8.48 10.77
C PHE A 95 -7.98 7.77 11.71
N HIS A 96 -6.97 8.49 12.18
CA HIS A 96 -6.01 7.99 13.15
C HIS A 96 -6.28 8.56 14.54
N PRO A 97 -6.75 7.75 15.51
CA PRO A 97 -7.06 8.23 16.85
C PRO A 97 -5.81 8.63 17.64
N GLY A 98 -4.66 8.00 17.36
CA GLY A 98 -3.40 8.26 18.09
C GLY A 98 -2.86 9.68 17.94
N TYR A 99 -3.10 10.32 16.80
CA TYR A 99 -2.70 11.71 16.52
C TYR A 99 -3.89 12.59 16.11
N ASN A 100 -5.12 12.10 16.31
CA ASN A 100 -6.39 12.80 16.06
C ASN A 100 -6.43 13.54 14.71
N SER A 101 -6.13 12.83 13.63
CA SER A 101 -6.09 13.40 12.28
C SER A 101 -6.81 12.49 11.28
N TYR A 102 -7.37 13.10 10.25
CA TYR A 102 -7.88 12.40 9.09
C TYR A 102 -6.85 12.44 7.98
N CYS A 103 -6.66 11.33 7.27
CA CYS A 103 -5.62 11.18 6.26
C CYS A 103 -6.23 10.74 4.93
N VAL A 104 -5.90 11.45 3.86
CA VAL A 104 -6.24 11.04 2.49
C VAL A 104 -5.21 10.03 2.03
N ILE A 105 -5.59 8.75 1.98
CA ILE A 105 -4.70 7.65 1.58
C ILE A 105 -4.79 7.37 0.07
N SER A 106 -5.91 7.73 -0.55
CA SER A 106 -6.03 7.71 -2.00
C SER A 106 -7.02 8.72 -2.53
N TYR A 107 -6.79 9.18 -3.74
CA TYR A 107 -7.74 9.96 -4.52
C TYR A 107 -7.48 9.69 -6.01
N GLY A 108 -8.48 9.90 -6.85
CA GLY A 108 -8.34 9.68 -8.29
C GLY A 108 -9.60 9.95 -9.08
N ALA A 109 -9.61 9.47 -10.32
CA ALA A 109 -10.68 9.64 -11.30
C ALA A 109 -11.13 8.29 -11.87
N GLU A 110 -12.13 8.33 -12.75
CA GLU A 110 -12.69 7.16 -13.44
C GLU A 110 -13.23 6.07 -12.50
N TRP A 111 -13.76 6.48 -11.35
CA TRP A 111 -14.39 5.59 -10.40
C TRP A 111 -15.58 4.87 -11.03
N THR A 112 -15.60 3.55 -10.88
CA THR A 112 -16.68 2.66 -11.29
C THR A 112 -16.91 1.63 -10.19
N MET A 113 -18.16 1.20 -10.02
CA MET A 113 -18.46 0.00 -9.24
C MET A 113 -18.50 -1.18 -10.20
N ILE A 114 -17.60 -2.15 -9.99
CA ILE A 114 -17.58 -3.41 -10.73
C ILE A 114 -18.22 -4.47 -9.84
N GLY A 115 -19.50 -4.74 -10.08
CA GLY A 115 -20.34 -5.63 -9.27
C GLY A 115 -21.67 -4.97 -8.89
N GLU A 116 -22.76 -5.73 -8.91
CA GLU A 116 -24.09 -5.24 -8.54
C GLU A 116 -24.52 -5.79 -7.18
N THR A 117 -24.86 -4.86 -6.29
CA THR A 117 -25.76 -4.95 -5.11
C THR A 117 -25.37 -5.89 -3.96
N LEU A 118 -25.12 -5.27 -2.79
CA LEU A 118 -25.44 -5.85 -1.49
C LEU A 118 -26.94 -6.18 -1.40
#